data_AF-A0A4R4AKW6-F1
#
_entry.id   AF-A0A4R4AKW6-F1
#
_cell.length_a   1.000
_cell.length_b   1.000
_cell.length_c   1.000
_cell.angle_alpha   90.00
_cell.angle_beta   90.00
_cell.angle_gamma   90.00
#
_symmetry.space_group_name_H-M   'P 1'
#
loop_
_entity.id
_entity.type
_entity.pdbx_description
1 polymer ?
#
loop_
_entity_poly.entity_id
_entity_poly.type
_entity_poly.pdbx_seq_one_letter_code
_entity_poly.pdbx_strand_id
1 'polypeptide(L)'
;MVDWGFWEFILIAVVALVVIGPERLPRVARMAGMWVGKARRTLASVKHEIDRELHTEELNRVLDEQRHSRPLETILEESERPAAASDTRDGAERTPPRG
;
A
#
# COMPACT_ATOMS: atom_id res chain seq x y z
N MET A 1 9.71 7.49 9.66
CA MET A 1 8.98 6.46 8.91
C MET A 1 8.42 5.48 9.94
N VAL A 2 7.12 5.15 9.88
CA VAL A 2 6.53 4.16 10.78
C VAL A 2 6.70 2.81 10.09
N ASP A 3 7.65 2.03 10.56
CA ASP A 3 7.90 0.68 10.07
C ASP A 3 6.84 -0.25 10.66
N TRP A 4 5.81 -0.57 9.87
CA TRP A 4 4.64 -1.37 10.26
C TRP A 4 5.02 -2.79 10.71
N GLY A 5 5.44 -2.93 11.96
CA GLY A 5 5.76 -4.21 12.61
C GLY A 5 4.66 -4.66 13.56
N PHE A 6 4.69 -5.95 13.94
CA PHE A 6 3.80 -6.52 14.95
C PHE A 6 3.78 -5.69 16.25
N TRP A 7 4.92 -5.09 16.61
CA TRP A 7 5.06 -4.29 17.81
C TRP A 7 4.25 -2.99 17.79
N GLU A 8 4.11 -2.35 16.62
CA GLU A 8 3.31 -1.14 16.48
C GLU A 8 1.82 -1.45 16.67
N PHE A 9 1.35 -2.58 16.14
CA PHE A 9 -0.03 -3.03 16.38
C PHE A 9 -0.32 -3.27 17.87
N ILE A 10 0.64 -3.83 18.61
CA ILE A 10 0.53 -3.98 20.07
C ILE A 10 0.46 -2.61 20.74
N LEU A 11 1.34 -1.68 20.38
CA LEU A 11 1.35 -0.33 20.97
C LEU A 11 0.01 0.38 20.73
N ILE A 12 -0.49 0.36 19.50
CA ILE A 12 -1.79 0.92 19.14
C ILE A 12 -2.92 0.25 19.93
N ALA A 13 -2.89 -1.09 20.07
CA ALA A 13 -3.88 -1.80 20.87
C ALA A 13 -3.85 -1.35 22.33
N VAL A 14 -2.68 -1.25 22.95
CA VAL A 14 -2.54 -0.78 24.34
C VAL A 14 -3.09 0.64 24.49
N VAL A 15 -2.72 1.57 23.60
CA VAL A 15 -3.23 2.95 23.62
C VAL A 15 -4.74 2.97 23.47
N ALA A 16 -5.30 2.19 22.54
CA ALA A 16 -6.74 2.07 22.35
C ALA A 16 -7.45 1.54 23.61
N LEU A 17 -6.87 0.54 24.30
CA LEU A 17 -7.39 0.01 25.56
C LEU A 17 -7.40 1.08 26.66
N VAL A 18 -6.38 1.93 26.74
CA VAL A 18 -6.31 2.99 27.77
C VAL A 18 -7.31 4.12 27.47
N VAL A 19 -7.38 4.59 26.23
CA VAL A 19 -8.21 5.74 25.84
C VAL A 19 -9.69 5.39 25.83
N ILE A 20 -10.04 4.26 25.20
CA ILE A 20 -11.43 3.83 25.02
C ILE A 20 -11.89 3.01 26.24
N GLY A 21 -10.98 2.28 26.87
CA GLY A 21 -11.28 1.31 27.91
C GLY A 21 -11.49 -0.10 27.34
N PRO A 22 -10.98 -1.16 28.01
CA PRO A 22 -11.07 -2.54 27.54
C PRO A 22 -12.52 -3.05 27.41
N GLU A 23 -13.45 -2.51 28.18
CA GLU A 23 -14.87 -2.88 28.14
C GLU A 23 -15.63 -2.23 26.97
N ARG A 24 -15.14 -1.07 26.48
CA ARG A 24 -15.82 -0.29 25.44
C ARG A 24 -15.28 -0.57 24.05
N LEU A 25 -13.99 -0.91 23.93
CA LEU A 25 -13.35 -1.32 22.68
C LEU A 25 -14.12 -2.43 21.94
N PRO A 26 -14.56 -3.54 22.57
CA PRO A 26 -15.35 -4.57 21.89
C PRO A 26 -16.72 -4.06 21.44
N ARG A 27 -17.31 -3.09 22.14
CA ARG A 27 -18.58 -2.47 21.73
C ARG A 27 -18.39 -1.63 20.47
N VAL A 28 -17.34 -0.82 20.41
CA VAL A 28 -17.00 0.00 19.23
C VAL A 28 -16.66 -0.90 18.04
N ALA A 29 -15.86 -1.95 18.24
CA ALA A 29 -15.52 -2.91 17.20
C ALA A 29 -16.76 -3.61 16.63
N ARG A 30 -17.72 -3.99 17.49
CA ARG A 30 -19.02 -4.54 17.05
C ARG A 30 -19.83 -3.54 16.24
N MET A 31 -19.88 -2.28 16.67
CA MET A 31 -20.58 -1.22 15.93
C MET A 31 -19.96 -1.00 14.56
N ALA A 32 -18.64 -0.79 14.50
CA ALA A 32 -17.91 -0.65 13.24
C ALA A 32 -18.10 -1.90 12.34
N GLY A 33 -18.00 -3.10 12.93
CA GLY A 33 -18.19 -4.36 12.22
C GLY A 33 -19.58 -4.52 11.62
N MET A 34 -20.64 -4.07 12.30
CA MET A 34 -22.00 -4.08 11.74
C MET A 34 -22.13 -3.12 10.55
N TRP A 35 -21.51 -1.93 10.63
CA TRP A 35 -21.55 -0.95 9.55
C TRP A 35 -20.77 -1.43 8.32
N VAL A 36 -19.54 -1.92 8.54
CA VAL A 36 -18.72 -2.52 7.48
C VAL A 36 -19.41 -3.75 6.91
N GLY A 37 -20.01 -4.60 7.74
CA GLY A 37 -20.75 -5.78 7.31
C GLY A 37 -21.95 -5.41 6.43
N LYS A 38 -22.69 -4.36 6.79
CA LYS A 38 -23.80 -3.84 5.99
C LYS A 38 -23.31 -3.29 4.64
N ALA A 39 -22.25 -2.48 4.64
CA ALA A 39 -21.65 -1.93 3.43
C ALA A 39 -21.08 -3.04 2.51
N ARG A 40 -20.42 -4.04 3.09
CA ARG A 40 -19.91 -5.21 2.35
C ARG A 40 -21.06 -5.98 1.70
N ARG A 41 -22.19 -6.12 2.41
CA ARG A 41 -23.36 -6.84 1.88
C ARG A 41 -24.04 -6.07 0.75
N THR A 42 -24.16 -4.74 0.85
CA THR A 42 -24.69 -3.92 -0.25
C THR A 42 -23.77 -3.95 -1.48
N LEU A 43 -22.45 -3.86 -1.28
CA LEU A 43 -21.48 -3.99 -2.38
C LEU A 43 -21.53 -5.38 -3.03
N ALA A 44 -21.68 -6.44 -2.23
CA ALA A 44 -21.80 -7.81 -2.73
C ALA A 44 -23.10 -8.01 -3.53
N SER A 45 -24.21 -7.42 -3.10
CA SER A 45 -25.47 -7.44 -3.84
C SER A 45 -25.35 -6.70 -5.18
N VAL A 46 -24.77 -5.51 -5.17
CA VAL A 46 -24.54 -4.73 -6.41
C VAL A 46 -23.60 -5.47 -7.35
N LYS A 47 -22.50 -6.06 -6.85
CA LYS A 47 -21.62 -6.91 -7.65
C LYS A 47 -22.36 -8.10 -8.26
N HIS A 48 -23.25 -8.75 -7.49
CA HIS A 48 -24.05 -9.88 -7.99
C HIS A 48 -25.08 -9.49 -9.04
N GLU A 49 -25.61 -8.28 -9.00
CA GLU A 49 -26.52 -7.73 -10.01
C GLU A 49 -25.75 -7.35 -11.28
N ILE A 50 -24.59 -6.69 -11.11
CA ILE A 50 -23.66 -6.37 -12.21
C ILE A 50 -23.17 -7.64 -12.92
N ASP A 51 -22.73 -8.67 -12.18
CA ASP A 51 -22.28 -9.95 -12.74
C ASP A 51 -23.40 -10.71 -13.49
N ARG A 52 -24.68 -10.40 -13.23
CA ARG A 52 -25.83 -11.01 -13.92
C ARG A 52 -26.26 -10.26 -15.17
N GLU A 53 -26.10 -8.94 -15.22
CA GLU A 53 -26.54 -8.10 -16.35
C GLU A 53 -25.41 -7.70 -17.30
N LEU A 54 -24.16 -7.61 -16.82
CA LEU A 54 -23.00 -7.24 -17.62
C LEU A 54 -22.06 -8.44 -17.75
N HIS A 55 -21.91 -8.92 -18.98
CA HIS A 55 -20.89 -9.90 -19.35
C HIS A 55 -19.53 -9.42 -18.80
N THR A 56 -18.84 -10.30 -18.09
CA THR A 56 -17.69 -10.14 -17.17
C THR A 56 -16.45 -9.37 -17.69
N GLU A 57 -16.50 -8.72 -18.84
CA GLU A 57 -15.35 -8.11 -19.52
C GLU A 57 -15.14 -6.63 -19.17
N GLU A 58 -16.20 -5.84 -18.92
CA GLU A 58 -16.04 -4.39 -18.66
C GLU A 58 -15.66 -4.07 -17.21
N LEU A 59 -16.22 -4.78 -16.22
CA LEU A 59 -15.91 -4.51 -14.81
C LEU A 59 -14.48 -4.93 -14.45
N ASN A 60 -13.99 -6.06 -14.98
CA ASN A 60 -12.60 -6.47 -14.81
C ASN A 60 -11.63 -5.45 -15.42
N ARG A 61 -11.95 -4.90 -16.59
CA ARG A 61 -11.14 -3.88 -17.25
C ARG A 61 -10.98 -2.62 -16.41
N VAL A 62 -12.06 -2.12 -15.78
CA VAL A 62 -11.99 -0.94 -14.89
C VAL A 62 -11.20 -1.23 -13.61
N LEU A 63 -11.34 -2.43 -13.04
CA LEU A 63 -10.55 -2.85 -11.87
C LEU A 63 -9.06 -2.99 -12.22
N ASP A 64 -8.74 -3.54 -13.39
CA ASP A 64 -7.36 -3.68 -13.89
C ASP A 64 -6.74 -2.33 -14.26
N GLU A 65 -7.51 -1.40 -14.82
CA GLU A 65 -7.07 -0.05 -15.16
C GLU A 65 -6.85 0.82 -13.91
N GLN A 66 -7.66 0.64 -12.86
CA GLN A 66 -7.41 1.24 -11.54
C GLN A 66 -6.19 0.64 -10.84
N ARG A 67 -5.93 -0.67 -11.01
CA ARG A 67 -4.69 -1.31 -10.55
C ARG A 67 -3.47 -0.76 -11.29
N HIS A 68 -3.56 -0.58 -12.61
CA HIS A 68 -2.50 0.04 -13.42
C HIS A 68 -2.28 1.53 -13.10
N SER A 69 -3.30 2.22 -12.59
CA SER A 69 -3.20 3.65 -12.21
C SER A 69 -2.50 3.88 -10.85
N ARG A 70 -2.23 2.82 -10.07
CA ARG A 70 -1.36 2.89 -8.90
C ARG A 70 -0.11 2.04 -9.16
N PRO A 71 0.96 2.62 -9.73
CA PRO A 71 2.19 1.88 -9.91
C PRO A 71 2.85 1.70 -8.54
N LEU A 72 2.46 0.63 -7.84
CA LEU A 72 3.17 0.10 -6.67
C LEU A 72 4.60 -0.30 -7.06
N GLU A 73 4.82 -0.54 -8.34
CA GLU A 73 6.07 -0.84 -9.02
C GLU A 73 7.04 0.36 -9.10
N THR A 74 6.57 1.59 -9.30
CA THR A 74 7.46 2.78 -9.35
C THR A 74 8.05 3.14 -7.98
N ILE A 75 7.38 2.80 -6.87
CA ILE A 75 7.88 3.07 -5.52
C ILE A 75 8.97 2.06 -5.12
N LEU A 76 8.94 0.85 -5.68
CA LEU A 76 9.92 -0.20 -5.41
C LEU A 76 11.21 -0.01 -6.24
N GLU A 77 11.09 0.45 -7.50
CA GLU A 77 12.25 0.72 -8.36
C GLU A 77 13.08 1.95 -7.92
N GLU A 78 12.47 2.96 -7.30
CA GLU A 78 13.19 4.16 -6.86
C GLU A 78 14.07 3.92 -5.61
N SER A 79 13.78 2.87 -4.82
CA SER A 79 14.60 2.51 -3.65
C SER A 79 15.81 1.62 -3.95
N GLU A 80 15.96 1.08 -5.17
CA GLU A 80 17.14 0.27 -5.57
C GLU A 80 18.25 1.06 -6.27
N ARG A 81 18.10 2.37 -6.48
CA ARG A 81 19.17 3.21 -7.05
C ARG A 81 19.34 4.51 -6.26
N PRO A 82 20.11 4.46 -5.18
CA PRO A 82 21.36 5.22 -5.21
C PRO A 82 22.47 4.64 -4.30
N ALA A 83 23.51 4.00 -4.87
CA ALA A 83 24.84 3.89 -4.23
C ALA A 83 25.92 3.21 -5.12
N ALA A 84 26.15 3.67 -6.36
CA ALA A 84 27.37 3.27 -7.08
C ALA A 84 27.86 4.28 -8.14
N ALA A 85 27.41 5.53 -8.10
CA ALA A 85 27.92 6.60 -8.94
C ALA A 85 28.72 7.61 -8.11
N SER A 86 29.83 7.16 -7.53
CA SER A 86 30.87 8.02 -6.99
C SER A 86 32.21 7.30 -7.06
N ASP A 87 32.77 7.18 -8.26
CA ASP A 87 34.22 7.09 -8.44
C ASP A 87 34.58 7.75 -9.78
N THR A 88 34.36 9.06 -9.82
CA THR A 88 34.92 9.93 -10.84
C THR A 88 36.43 9.88 -10.68
N ARG A 89 37.06 9.08 -11.54
CA ARG A 89 38.49 9.13 -11.86
C ARG A 89 38.84 10.54 -12.31
N ASP A 90 39.22 11.37 -11.35
CA ASP A 90 39.82 12.68 -11.54
C ASP A 90 41.35 12.55 -11.39
N GLY A 91 42.07 13.14 -12.35
CA GLY A 91 43.45 13.59 -12.21
C GLY A 91 44.58 12.55 -12.10
N ALA A 92 45.13 12.11 -13.24
CA ALA A 92 46.59 12.11 -13.46
C ALA A 92 46.96 11.69 -14.90
N GLU A 93 47.44 12.67 -15.65
CA GLU A 93 48.53 12.58 -16.63
C GLU A 93 48.37 11.68 -17.88
N ARG A 94 47.85 12.28 -18.95
CA ARG A 94 48.33 12.06 -20.33
C ARG A 94 48.62 13.44 -20.90
N THR A 95 49.86 13.87 -21.14
CA THR A 95 50.73 13.75 -22.34
C THR A 95 51.79 14.89 -22.15
N PRO A 96 52.90 15.12 -22.93
CA PRO A 96 53.50 14.43 -24.11
C PRO A 96 55.07 14.41 -24.00
N PRO A 97 55.92 14.55 -25.07
CA PRO A 97 56.13 13.77 -26.31
C PRO A 97 57.63 13.33 -26.52
N ARG A 98 57.89 12.75 -27.71
CA ARG A 98 59.14 12.72 -28.51
C ARG A 98 60.22 11.68 -28.17
N GLY A 99 60.72 11.05 -29.24
CA GLY A 99 61.93 10.24 -29.28
C GLY A 99 61.84 9.18 -30.35
#